data_AF-A0A7C3QH68-F1
#
_entry.id   AF-A0A7C3QH68-F1
#
_cell.length_a   1.000
_cell.length_b   1.000
_cell.length_c   1.000
_cell.angle_alpha   90.00
_cell.angle_beta   90.00
_cell.angle_gamma   90.00
#
_symmetry.space_group_name_H-M   'P 1'
#
loop_
_entity.id
_entity.type
_entity.pdbx_description
1 polymer ?
#
loop_
_entity_poly.entity_id
_entity_poly.type
_entity_poly.pdbx_seq_one_letter_code
_entity_poly.pdbx_strand_id
1 'polypeptide(L)' 'VQLRLLIVCHCYRDREQTIRIISARKANKSEQSQYNRFRYA' A
#
# COMPACT_ATOMS: atom_id res chain seq x y z
N VAL A 1 17.92 -5.54 -2.75
CA VAL A 1 17.25 -4.48 -1.96
C VAL A 1 15.94 -5.02 -1.43
N GLN A 2 15.68 -4.95 -0.12
CA GLN A 2 14.39 -5.35 0.47
C GLN A 2 13.53 -4.10 0.68
N LEU A 3 12.37 -4.04 0.02
CA LEU A 3 11.43 -2.92 0.17
C LEU A 3 10.66 -3.05 1.50
N ARG A 4 10.45 -1.93 2.20
CA ARG A 4 9.60 -1.87 3.39
C ARG A 4 8.14 -1.68 2.97
N LEU A 5 7.43 -2.79 2.76
CA LEU A 5 6.04 -2.74 2.31
C LEU A 5 5.10 -2.28 3.44
N LEU A 6 4.24 -1.30 3.13
CA LEU A 6 3.20 -0.79 4.02
C LEU A 6 1.83 -1.00 3.39
N ILE A 7 0.83 -1.27 4.24
CA ILE A 7 -0.59 -1.23 3.87
C ILE A 7 -1.16 0.08 4.40
N VAL A 8 -1.87 0.81 3.54
CA VAL A 8 -2.47 2.11 3.89
C VAL A 8 -3.97 2.12 3.63
N CYS A 9 -4.74 2.74 4.53
CA CYS A 9 -6.09 3.18 4.22
C CYS A 9 -6.01 4.61 3.71
N HIS A 10 -6.62 4.88 2.55
CA HIS A 10 -6.60 6.21 1.96
C HIS A 10 -8.00 6.64 1.53
N CYS A 11 -8.20 7.94 1.45
CA CYS A 11 -9.35 8.56 0.82
C CYS A 11 -8.86 9.42 -0.34
N TYR A 12 -9.43 9.20 -1.53
CA TYR A 12 -9.20 10.06 -2.68
C TYR A 12 -10.21 11.20 -2.68
N ARG A 13 -9.70 12.43 -2.68
CA ARG A 13 -10.50 13.64 -2.83
C ARG A 13 -10.39 14.13 -4.26
N ASP A 14 -11.41 13.82 -5.05
CA ASP A 14 -11.46 14.12 -6.49
C ASP A 14 -11.25 15.62 -6.80
N ARG A 15 -11.93 16.50 -6.07
CA ARG A 15 -11.84 17.96 -6.26
C ARG A 15 -10.42 18.53 -6.07
N GLU A 16 -9.65 17.93 -5.16
CA GLU A 16 -8.28 18.38 -4.83
C GLU A 16 -7.23 17.48 -5.49
N GLN A 17 -7.65 16.49 -6.29
CA GLN A 17 -6.84 15.39 -6.83
C GLN A 17 -5.86 14.80 -5.81
N THR A 18 -6.28 14.77 -4.54
CA THR A 18 -5.39 14.49 -3.41
C THR A 18 -5.75 13.16 -2.77
N ILE A 19 -4.76 12.30 -2.60
CA ILE A 19 -4.88 11.06 -1.82
C ILE A 19 -4.46 11.35 -0.38
N ARG A 20 -5.40 11.30 0.56
CA ARG A 20 -5.11 11.42 1.99
C ARG A 20 -4.90 10.04 2.60
N ILE A 21 -3.70 9.78 3.12
CA ILE A 21 -3.42 8.60 3.94
C ILE A 21 -4.04 8.81 5.33
N ILE A 22 -4.90 7.89 5.75
CA ILE A 22 -5.60 7.93 7.03
C ILE A 22 -4.87 7.07 8.06
N SER A 23 -4.42 5.89 7.64
CA SER A 23 -3.66 4.98 8.47
C SER A 23 -2.60 4.26 7.63
N ALA A 24 -1.51 3.87 8.29
CA ALA A 24 -0.47 3.07 7.70
C ALA A 24 0.01 2.04 8.73
N ARG A 25 0.24 0.80 8.28
CA ARG A 25 0.91 -0.22 9.09
C ARG A 25 1.87 -1.04 8.26
N LYS A 26 2.80 -1.70 8.94
CA LYS A 26 3.70 -2.68 8.32
C LYS A 26 2.88 -3.81 7.69
N ALA A 27 3.20 -4.15 6.45
CA ALA A 27 2.61 -5.31 5.81
C ALA A 27 3.11 -6.59 6.49
N ASN A 28 2.20 -7.54 6.74
CA ASN A 28 2.57 -8.84 7.28
C ASN A 28 3.21 -9.73 6.19
N LYS A 29 3.72 -10.92 6.57
CA LYS A 29 4.42 -11.80 5.62
C LYS A 29 3.54 -12.24 4.45
N SER A 30 2.25 -12.48 4.69
CA SER A 30 1.31 -12.90 3.66
C SER A 30 1.02 -11.79 2.66
N GLU A 31 0.76 -10.57 3.14
CA GLU A 31 0.53 -9.38 2.30
C GLU A 31 1.76 -9.04 1.44
N GLN A 32 2.95 -9.18 2.02
CA GLN A 32 4.21 -9.05 1.28
C GLN A 32 4.33 -10.10 0.18
N SER A 33 4.05 -11.36 0.47
CA SER A 33 4.06 -12.44 -0.53
C SER A 33 3.05 -12.18 -1.65
N GLN A 34 1.83 -11.76 -1.30
CA GLN A 34 0.78 -11.41 -2.25
C GLN A 34 1.23 -10.30 -3.20
N TYR A 35 1.73 -9.18 -2.66
CA TYR A 35 2.24 -8.08 -3.47
C TYR A 35 3.37 -8.53 -4.40
N ASN A 36 4.32 -9.32 -3.88
CA ASN A 36 5.43 -9.83 -4.67
C ASN A 36 4.98 -10.77 -5.79
N ARG A 37 3.92 -11.56 -5.58
CA ARG A 37 3.35 -12.43 -6.63
C ARG A 37 2.74 -11.62 -7.77
N PHE A 38 2.01 -10.54 -7.44
CA PHE A 38 1.41 -9.67 -8.45
C PHE A 38 2.39 -8.68 -9.09
N ARG A 39 3.56 -8.47 -8.49
CA ARG A 39 4.59 -7.56 -9.03
C ARG A 39 5.21 -8.03 -10.36
N TYR A 40 5.06 -9.31 -10.70
CA TYR A 40 5.60 -9.91 -11.93
C TYR A 40 4.51 -10.37 -12.92
N ALA A 41 3.26 -9.96 -12.70
CA ALA A 41 2.12 -10.26 -13.58
C ALA A 41 1.87 -9.10 -14.56
#